data_AF-A0A2N7W4P0-F1
#
_entry.id   AF-A0A2N7W4P0-F1
#
_cell.length_a   1.000
_cell.length_b   1.000
_cell.length_c   1.000
_cell.angle_alpha   90.00
_cell.angle_beta   90.00
_cell.angle_gamma   90.00
#
_symmetry.space_group_name_H-M   'P 1'
#
loop_
_entity.id
_entity.type
_entity.pdbx_description
1 polymer ?
#
loop_
_entity_poly.entity_id
_entity_poly.type
_entity_poly.pdbx_seq_one_letter_code
_entity_poly.pdbx_strand_id
1 'polypeptide(L)'
;MKEEYFSTTLVQPGDDPPARFASEYIASLHSNRLPAGVLICLSLGAPFSVAPPSTLPERVMTTVNSTTFPDLFPSPGSPQFNSTVQQQLASLERDFEQQLGSLRQDVANLIKQQNGTSKRSPGHHHGKQLRHDSVSTPSPNHSNHPAPDPYQQHEQPPSGKPATDPSVGGTSPSTGSGANHSRETLSAGHGWGAQNGGVTGGSKADASHVYTVTNREQLVQALGGSNATNGSNSTPKIILIMGNIDLNKDSNGKELTRRDFASEKDQLNHDMINVGPNTTIIGVGKDAGISGGGFNVSNSHNIIIRNLTMSSPYDFFPGKDAQGNPHGRVYSIEAKGTQNLWVDHNTFKDGATPSGAISGDQIDFTDGANYATFSYNQFLSHNKSILIGSSDGMTSDKGKLNVTIDHNLFSGLSQRDPRVRFGNVEVANNLYQDSSTQSNRFQYNFGIGVDANVTSQNNAFETNGISEQQLVKRFGSSGHLTDTGSLVNGKPVNLSSSPTGSGPGAGGIGHLDPTNQVASIVLSDAGAGRIGQGE
;
A
#
# COMPACT_ATOMS: atom_id res chain seq x y z
N MET A 1 43.80 28.24 19.35
CA MET A 1 44.85 29.15 18.88
C MET A 1 45.44 28.54 17.61
N LYS A 2 45.29 29.25 16.47
CA LYS A 2 46.17 29.30 15.26
C LYS A 2 46.48 27.96 14.54
N GLU A 3 46.57 27.83 13.22
CA GLU A 3 46.74 28.72 12.05
C GLU A 3 46.34 27.85 10.81
N GLU A 4 45.48 28.32 9.91
CA GLU A 4 45.79 28.90 8.58
C GLU A 4 46.49 27.98 7.57
N TYR A 5 45.81 27.75 6.44
CA TYR A 5 46.41 27.86 5.10
C TYR A 5 45.40 28.51 4.14
N PHE A 6 45.76 29.72 3.69
CA PHE A 6 45.13 30.44 2.59
C PHE A 6 45.67 29.93 1.24
N SER A 7 44.81 29.93 0.22
CA SER A 7 45.22 30.20 -1.15
C SER A 7 44.18 31.14 -1.78
N THR A 8 44.65 32.35 -2.04
CA THR A 8 43.97 33.46 -2.70
C THR A 8 44.13 33.34 -4.21
N THR A 9 43.10 33.64 -4.99
CA THR A 9 43.27 34.18 -6.34
C THR A 9 42.42 35.43 -6.48
N LEU A 10 43.08 36.48 -6.97
CA LEU A 10 42.67 37.88 -7.02
C LEU A 10 41.51 38.14 -8.01
N VAL A 11 40.64 39.03 -7.57
CA VAL A 11 39.56 39.72 -8.31
C VAL A 11 40.11 41.04 -8.88
N GLN A 12 39.61 41.47 -10.05
CA GLN A 12 39.27 42.87 -10.43
C GLN A 12 38.52 42.86 -11.80
N PRO A 13 37.73 43.90 -12.19
CA PRO A 13 36.49 44.41 -11.57
C PRO A 13 35.37 44.71 -12.62
N GLY A 14 34.12 44.88 -12.20
CA GLY A 14 33.05 45.34 -13.11
C GLY A 14 31.64 45.34 -12.53
N ASP A 15 31.34 46.42 -11.79
CA ASP A 15 30.05 47.01 -11.39
C ASP A 15 29.16 46.34 -10.31
N ASP A 16 28.85 47.20 -9.32
CA ASP A 16 28.39 46.97 -7.94
C ASP A 16 26.85 46.96 -7.76
N PRO A 17 26.34 46.52 -6.58
CA PRO A 17 24.93 46.24 -6.26
C PRO A 17 24.21 47.42 -5.57
N PRO A 18 22.94 47.24 -5.14
CA PRO A 18 22.52 47.81 -3.87
C PRO A 18 21.92 46.75 -2.93
N ALA A 19 22.80 45.97 -2.30
CA ALA A 19 22.56 45.35 -1.00
C ALA A 19 23.20 46.22 0.10
N ARG A 20 22.81 47.50 0.16
CA ARG A 20 23.19 48.43 1.24
C ARG A 20 22.06 49.43 1.49
N PHE A 21 20.91 48.94 1.95
CA PHE A 21 19.89 49.76 2.65
C PHE A 21 19.08 48.97 3.69
N ALA A 22 19.53 47.77 4.08
CA ALA A 22 18.82 46.91 5.04
C ALA A 22 19.41 46.91 6.46
N SER A 23 20.45 47.71 6.74
CA SER A 23 21.12 47.71 8.05
C SER A 23 20.79 48.90 8.96
N GLU A 24 19.96 49.87 8.53
CA GLU A 24 19.61 51.03 9.37
C GLU A 24 18.12 51.17 9.70
N TYR A 25 17.24 50.30 9.20
CA TYR A 25 15.80 50.37 9.53
C TYR A 25 15.36 49.41 10.66
N ILE A 26 16.19 48.43 11.03
CA ILE A 26 15.88 47.45 12.08
C ILE A 26 16.23 47.96 13.49
N ALA A 27 17.01 49.05 13.62
CA ALA A 27 17.38 49.62 14.91
C ALA A 27 16.30 50.50 15.57
N SER A 28 15.18 50.79 14.88
CA SER A 28 14.13 51.70 15.38
C SER A 28 12.91 51.02 16.00
N LEU A 29 12.83 49.68 16.01
CA LEU A 29 11.63 48.96 16.51
C LEU A 29 11.82 48.24 17.85
N HIS A 30 12.96 48.42 18.52
CA HIS A 30 13.24 47.83 19.84
C HIS A 30 12.87 48.71 21.04
N SER A 31 11.94 49.65 20.85
CA SER A 31 11.45 50.50 21.94
C SER A 31 9.96 50.77 21.80
N ASN A 32 9.14 49.72 21.92
CA ASN A 32 7.89 49.74 22.70
C ASN A 32 7.28 48.34 22.80
N ARG A 33 6.77 48.02 23.99
CA ARG A 33 6.29 46.70 24.42
C ARG A 33 5.11 46.20 23.57
N LEU A 34 5.24 45.03 22.97
CA LEU A 34 4.12 44.19 22.52
C LEU A 34 4.33 42.75 23.03
N PRO A 35 3.30 42.08 23.57
CA PRO A 35 3.40 40.70 24.04
C PRO A 35 3.53 39.73 22.87
N ALA A 36 4.16 38.59 23.14
CA ALA A 36 4.65 37.61 22.18
C ALA A 36 3.62 37.17 21.11
N GLY A 37 4.07 37.13 19.86
CA GLY A 37 3.51 36.27 18.81
C GLY A 37 2.98 36.94 17.56
N VAL A 38 3.80 37.71 16.81
CA VAL A 38 3.55 37.98 15.37
C VAL A 38 4.90 38.24 14.68
N LEU A 39 5.23 37.49 13.63
CA LEU A 39 6.31 37.81 12.68
C LEU A 39 5.68 38.02 11.30
N ILE A 40 5.77 39.23 10.75
CA ILE A 40 5.34 39.55 9.37
C ILE A 40 6.57 39.52 8.48
N CYS A 41 6.62 38.60 7.50
CA CYS A 41 7.56 38.66 6.39
C CYS A 41 6.92 39.43 5.23
N LEU A 42 7.53 40.57 4.85
CA LEU A 42 7.32 41.21 3.55
C LEU A 42 8.32 40.62 2.56
N SER A 43 7.84 39.89 1.53
CA SER A 43 8.62 39.57 0.34
C SER A 43 7.80 39.83 -0.92
N LEU A 44 8.46 40.48 -1.89
CA LEU A 44 7.95 40.74 -3.23
C LEU A 44 7.89 39.43 -4.02
N GLY A 45 6.69 39.05 -4.48
CA GLY A 45 6.47 38.17 -5.62
C GLY A 45 6.93 36.71 -5.52
N ALA A 46 6.14 35.84 -4.89
CA ALA A 46 5.93 34.42 -5.24
C ALA A 46 4.82 33.82 -4.35
N PRO A 47 3.94 32.92 -4.85
CA PRO A 47 2.92 32.28 -4.02
C PRO A 47 3.49 31.06 -3.30
N PHE A 48 3.47 31.05 -1.96
CA PHE A 48 3.59 29.85 -1.14
C PHE A 48 2.45 29.82 -0.12
N SER A 49 1.77 28.69 -0.01
CA SER A 49 0.72 28.42 0.98
C SER A 49 1.29 27.61 2.14
N VAL A 50 1.00 28.08 3.36
CA VAL A 50 1.31 27.43 4.64
C VAL A 50 0.10 26.59 5.07
N ALA A 51 0.30 25.31 5.36
CA ALA A 51 -0.75 24.42 5.89
C ALA A 51 -0.89 24.53 7.42
N PRO A 52 -2.12 24.49 7.99
CA PRO A 52 -2.35 24.59 9.43
C PRO A 52 -2.29 23.23 10.16
N PRO A 53 -2.07 23.21 11.49
CA PRO A 53 -2.08 21.98 12.27
C PRO A 53 -3.50 21.45 12.54
N SER A 54 -3.62 20.14 12.45
CA SER A 54 -4.83 19.34 12.68
C SER A 54 -5.24 19.29 14.16
N THR A 55 -6.45 19.77 14.48
CA THR A 55 -7.49 19.12 15.33
C THR A 55 -8.58 20.12 15.69
N LEU A 56 -9.73 20.10 15.01
CA LEU A 56 -11.06 20.59 15.47
C LEU A 56 -12.15 20.00 14.53
N PRO A 57 -13.35 19.63 15.01
CA PRO A 57 -14.35 18.89 14.22
C PRO A 57 -15.14 19.77 13.22
N GLU A 58 -15.50 19.14 12.09
CA GLU A 58 -16.32 19.69 10.99
C GLU A 58 -17.66 20.26 11.47
N ARG A 59 -17.75 21.60 11.59
CA ARG A 59 -19.06 22.27 11.54
C ARG A 59 -19.01 23.75 11.13
N VAL A 60 -18.07 24.15 10.27
CA VAL A 60 -18.11 25.47 9.61
C VAL A 60 -17.45 25.39 8.24
N MET A 61 -18.12 24.83 7.23
CA MET A 61 -17.80 25.12 5.83
C MET A 61 -19.07 25.00 4.97
N THR A 62 -19.91 26.02 5.07
CA THR A 62 -20.84 26.34 3.98
C THR A 62 -20.89 27.86 3.86
N THR A 63 -20.71 28.32 2.62
CA THR A 63 -20.89 29.69 2.10
C THR A 63 -19.67 30.62 2.19
N VAL A 64 -18.73 30.48 1.24
CA VAL A 64 -18.25 31.62 0.43
C VAL A 64 -17.95 31.09 -0.96
N ASN A 65 -18.93 31.18 -1.86
CA ASN A 65 -18.69 31.17 -3.29
C ASN A 65 -18.88 32.63 -3.77
N SER A 66 -18.07 33.06 -4.73
CA SER A 66 -18.13 34.32 -5.48
C SER A 66 -17.55 35.60 -4.83
N THR A 67 -16.25 35.83 -5.08
CA THR A 67 -15.73 37.18 -5.33
C THR A 67 -14.68 37.09 -6.42
N THR A 68 -15.08 37.41 -7.65
CA THR A 68 -14.19 37.77 -8.75
C THR A 68 -13.44 39.06 -8.39
N PHE A 69 -12.11 39.03 -8.36
CA PHE A 69 -11.26 40.23 -8.23
C PHE A 69 -10.69 40.61 -9.61
N PRO A 70 -11.20 41.66 -10.28
CA PRO A 70 -10.39 42.41 -11.23
C PRO A 70 -9.86 43.70 -10.57
N ASP A 71 -8.58 43.99 -10.82
CA ASP A 71 -7.92 45.31 -10.79
C ASP A 71 -8.21 46.24 -9.60
N LEU A 72 -7.51 46.06 -8.47
CA LEU A 72 -7.48 47.04 -7.38
C LEU A 72 -6.12 47.11 -6.67
N PHE A 73 -5.06 47.51 -7.37
CA PHE A 73 -3.91 48.12 -6.70
C PHE A 73 -3.44 49.35 -7.49
N PRO A 74 -3.48 50.57 -6.90
CA PRO A 74 -2.77 51.69 -7.48
C PRO A 74 -1.26 51.43 -7.40
N SER A 75 -0.51 51.93 -8.39
CA SER A 75 0.93 51.70 -8.52
C SER A 75 1.70 52.07 -7.24
N PRO A 76 2.80 51.35 -6.92
CA PRO A 76 3.59 51.59 -5.71
C PRO A 76 4.08 53.05 -5.65
N GLY A 77 3.82 53.75 -4.53
CA GLY A 77 4.27 55.12 -4.29
C GLY A 77 3.19 56.20 -4.25
N SER A 78 1.91 55.86 -4.47
CA SER A 78 0.83 56.85 -4.29
C SER A 78 0.51 57.11 -2.80
N PRO A 79 0.17 58.36 -2.41
CA PRO A 79 -0.25 58.67 -1.03
C PRO A 79 -1.45 57.85 -0.55
N GLN A 80 -2.27 57.33 -1.47
CA GLN A 80 -3.44 56.50 -1.19
C GLN A 80 -3.13 55.01 -0.99
N PHE A 81 -1.94 54.53 -1.40
CA PHE A 81 -1.56 53.13 -1.26
C PHE A 81 -1.44 52.73 0.22
N ASN A 82 -0.78 53.59 1.02
CA ASN A 82 -0.52 53.28 2.43
C ASN A 82 -1.79 53.36 3.29
N SER A 83 -2.69 54.30 3.03
CA SER A 83 -3.96 54.41 3.77
C SER A 83 -4.94 53.29 3.44
N THR A 84 -4.99 52.85 2.17
CA THR A 84 -5.87 51.77 1.73
C THR A 84 -5.42 50.41 2.28
N VAL A 85 -4.12 50.13 2.26
CA VAL A 85 -3.55 48.91 2.83
C VAL A 85 -3.75 48.87 4.35
N GLN A 86 -3.59 49.99 5.06
CA GLN A 86 -3.84 50.09 6.50
C GLN A 86 -5.32 49.89 6.85
N GLN A 87 -6.25 50.43 6.06
CA GLN A 87 -7.69 50.23 6.28
C GLN A 87 -8.12 48.78 6.04
N GLN A 88 -7.54 48.11 5.04
CA GLN A 88 -7.83 46.71 4.75
C GLN A 88 -7.24 45.77 5.80
N LEU A 89 -6.02 46.03 6.28
CA LEU A 89 -5.42 45.29 7.41
C LEU A 89 -6.26 45.45 8.68
N ALA A 90 -6.67 46.67 9.01
CA ALA A 90 -7.53 46.92 10.16
C ALA A 90 -8.92 46.27 10.02
N SER A 91 -9.42 46.06 8.80
CA SER A 91 -10.65 45.29 8.57
C SER A 91 -10.43 43.80 8.82
N LEU A 92 -9.33 43.25 8.32
CA LEU A 92 -9.00 41.85 8.49
C LEU A 92 -8.76 41.49 9.97
N GLU A 93 -8.11 42.38 10.72
CA GLU A 93 -7.92 42.23 12.16
C GLU A 93 -9.25 42.24 12.93
N ARG A 94 -10.18 43.12 12.56
CA ARG A 94 -11.52 43.15 13.17
C ARG A 94 -12.30 41.88 12.88
N ASP A 95 -12.28 41.40 11.64
CA ASP A 95 -12.98 40.18 11.23
C ASP A 95 -12.42 38.95 11.94
N PHE A 96 -11.09 38.89 12.10
CA PHE A 96 -10.43 37.82 12.85
C PHE A 96 -10.79 37.82 14.33
N GLU A 97 -10.76 38.98 15.00
CA GLU A 97 -11.16 39.10 16.40
C GLU A 97 -12.65 38.75 16.62
N GLN A 98 -13.52 39.07 15.66
CA GLN A 98 -14.93 38.74 15.73
C GLN A 98 -15.19 37.22 15.61
N GLN A 99 -14.43 36.54 14.74
CA GLN A 99 -14.44 35.08 14.62
C GLN A 99 -13.89 34.41 15.89
N LEU A 100 -12.81 34.95 16.46
CA LEU A 100 -12.22 34.44 17.69
C LEU A 100 -13.17 34.59 18.89
N GLY A 101 -13.88 35.71 18.97
CA GLY A 101 -14.92 35.95 19.98
C GLY A 101 -16.09 34.98 19.87
N SER A 102 -16.54 34.69 18.65
CA SER A 102 -17.60 33.72 18.38
C SER A 102 -17.18 32.30 18.80
N LEU A 103 -15.96 31.89 18.46
CA LEU A 103 -15.42 30.59 18.86
C LEU A 103 -15.30 30.44 20.39
N ARG A 104 -14.87 31.49 21.10
CA ARG A 104 -14.82 31.49 22.57
C ARG A 104 -16.21 31.31 23.18
N GLN A 105 -17.24 31.92 22.58
CA GLN A 105 -18.61 31.79 23.04
C GLN A 105 -19.18 30.39 22.81
N ASP A 106 -18.86 29.76 21.67
CA ASP A 106 -19.28 28.39 21.35
C ASP A 106 -18.64 27.37 22.30
N VAL A 107 -17.35 27.53 22.60
CA VAL A 107 -16.65 26.70 23.61
C VAL A 107 -17.27 26.87 24.99
N ALA A 108 -17.60 28.10 25.40
CA ALA A 108 -18.27 28.36 26.68
C ALA A 108 -19.67 27.72 26.76
N ASN A 109 -20.40 27.67 25.64
CA ASN A 109 -21.71 27.03 25.57
C ASN A 109 -21.62 25.49 25.62
N LEU A 110 -20.61 24.89 24.98
CA LEU A 110 -20.29 23.45 25.06
C LEU A 110 -19.96 23.03 26.49
N ILE A 111 -19.16 23.82 27.22
CA ILE A 111 -18.83 23.57 28.63
C ILE A 111 -20.09 23.64 29.51
N LYS A 112 -21.01 24.56 29.24
CA LYS A 112 -22.30 24.65 29.95
C LYS A 112 -23.21 23.46 29.65
N GLN A 113 -23.22 22.93 28.43
CA GLN A 113 -23.99 21.73 28.08
C GLN A 113 -23.47 20.46 28.79
N GLN A 114 -22.15 20.28 28.87
CA GLN A 114 -21.57 19.14 29.62
C GLN A 114 -21.84 19.22 31.13
N ASN A 115 -21.89 20.42 31.69
CA ASN A 115 -22.19 20.62 33.12
C ASN A 115 -23.70 20.65 33.43
N GLY A 116 -24.57 20.76 32.42
CA GLY A 116 -26.04 20.79 32.55
C GLY A 116 -26.70 19.40 32.62
N THR A 117 -25.99 18.33 32.28
CA THR A 117 -26.53 16.95 32.28
C THR A 117 -26.52 16.28 33.66
N SER A 118 -26.08 16.96 34.73
CA SER A 118 -26.14 16.46 36.10
C SER A 118 -27.25 17.14 36.91
N LYS A 119 -28.51 16.97 36.50
CA LYS A 119 -29.68 17.17 37.37
C LYS A 119 -30.79 16.17 37.04
N ARG A 120 -30.85 15.08 37.81
CA ARG A 120 -32.12 14.42 38.21
C ARG A 120 -32.11 14.25 39.72
N SER A 121 -33.20 14.66 40.37
CA SER A 121 -33.53 14.45 41.79
C SER A 121 -34.73 13.48 41.90
N PRO A 122 -35.29 13.14 43.09
CA PRO A 122 -34.77 12.21 44.10
C PRO A 122 -35.81 11.17 44.60
N GLY A 123 -35.38 10.15 45.36
CA GLY A 123 -36.23 9.27 46.20
C GLY A 123 -35.76 7.81 46.17
N HIS A 124 -35.67 7.01 47.24
CA HIS A 124 -36.09 7.12 48.64
C HIS A 124 -35.21 6.15 49.49
N HIS A 125 -35.13 6.44 50.80
CA HIS A 125 -34.56 5.73 51.96
C HIS A 125 -34.61 4.18 51.98
N HIS A 126 -33.82 3.38 52.72
CA HIS A 126 -32.99 3.45 53.94
C HIS A 126 -31.77 2.49 53.74
N GLY A 127 -30.56 2.65 54.28
CA GLY A 127 -30.20 2.84 55.68
C GLY A 127 -30.01 1.51 56.42
N LYS A 128 -28.81 0.90 56.36
CA LYS A 128 -28.12 0.25 57.50
C LYS A 128 -26.70 -0.22 57.14
N GLN A 129 -25.74 0.27 57.93
CA GLN A 129 -24.37 -0.22 58.06
C GLN A 129 -24.33 -1.67 58.56
N LEU A 130 -23.22 -2.37 58.30
CA LEU A 130 -22.33 -3.07 59.26
C LEU A 130 -21.23 -3.78 58.43
N ARG A 131 -19.98 -3.32 58.51
CA ARG A 131 -18.85 -3.85 59.32
C ARG A 131 -18.32 -5.23 58.89
N HIS A 132 -17.04 -5.17 58.50
CA HIS A 132 -15.90 -6.05 58.83
C HIS A 132 -15.79 -7.50 58.32
N ASP A 133 -14.58 -7.70 57.80
CA ASP A 133 -13.67 -8.85 57.93
C ASP A 133 -13.68 -10.00 56.91
N SER A 134 -12.44 -10.24 56.46
CA SER A 134 -11.93 -11.26 55.57
C SER A 134 -12.10 -12.68 56.12
N VAL A 135 -12.54 -13.63 55.30
CA VAL A 135 -12.21 -15.05 55.43
C VAL A 135 -12.06 -15.67 54.04
N SER A 136 -11.06 -16.55 53.93
CA SER A 136 -10.59 -17.32 52.79
C SER A 136 -11.42 -18.57 52.46
N THR A 137 -11.06 -19.23 51.35
CA THR A 137 -11.37 -20.62 50.87
C THR A 137 -12.51 -20.74 49.82
N PRO A 138 -12.64 -21.88 49.10
CA PRO A 138 -11.67 -22.51 48.19
C PRO A 138 -12.30 -22.96 46.83
N SER A 139 -11.48 -23.52 45.94
CA SER A 139 -11.84 -24.17 44.66
C SER A 139 -12.72 -25.43 44.83
N PRO A 140 -13.48 -25.85 43.80
CA PRO A 140 -13.63 -27.26 43.51
C PRO A 140 -13.41 -27.64 42.04
N ASN A 141 -12.96 -28.88 41.87
CA ASN A 141 -12.56 -29.51 40.62
C ASN A 141 -13.45 -30.76 40.34
N HIS A 142 -13.61 -31.06 39.05
CA HIS A 142 -13.93 -32.34 38.38
C HIS A 142 -15.34 -32.98 38.37
N SER A 143 -15.83 -33.24 37.14
CA SER A 143 -16.20 -34.56 36.57
C SER A 143 -16.55 -34.39 35.07
N ASN A 144 -15.76 -34.94 34.13
CA ASN A 144 -15.86 -36.25 33.45
C ASN A 144 -17.17 -36.50 32.66
N HIS A 145 -17.08 -36.49 31.31
CA HIS A 145 -17.71 -37.43 30.37
C HIS A 145 -17.07 -37.28 28.95
N PRO A 146 -17.10 -38.31 28.08
CA PRO A 146 -15.97 -38.67 27.21
C PRO A 146 -16.20 -38.46 25.70
N ALA A 147 -15.10 -38.51 24.95
CA ALA A 147 -15.04 -38.50 23.49
C ALA A 147 -15.47 -39.84 22.85
N PRO A 148 -15.93 -39.86 21.59
CA PRO A 148 -15.96 -41.06 20.76
C PRO A 148 -14.82 -41.09 19.72
N ASP A 149 -14.26 -42.28 19.50
CA ASP A 149 -13.37 -42.66 18.39
C ASP A 149 -13.81 -44.08 17.91
N PRO A 150 -13.24 -44.69 16.85
CA PRO A 150 -13.74 -44.69 15.46
C PRO A 150 -14.15 -46.10 14.96
N TYR A 151 -14.44 -46.21 13.66
CA TYR A 151 -14.73 -47.42 12.85
C TYR A 151 -16.12 -48.07 12.98
N GLN A 152 -16.94 -47.89 11.94
CA GLN A 152 -17.72 -48.99 11.38
C GLN A 152 -17.62 -49.02 9.85
N GLN A 153 -17.20 -50.19 9.38
CA GLN A 153 -17.12 -50.61 7.99
C GLN A 153 -18.52 -51.06 7.53
N HIS A 154 -18.93 -50.67 6.33
CA HIS A 154 -19.95 -51.37 5.58
C HIS A 154 -19.42 -51.70 4.18
N GLU A 155 -19.23 -52.99 3.97
CA GLU A 155 -18.93 -53.71 2.73
C GLU A 155 -20.27 -54.23 2.15
N GLN A 156 -20.67 -54.00 0.89
CA GLN A 156 -20.55 -54.87 -0.31
C GLN A 156 -21.70 -54.54 -1.30
N PRO A 157 -21.78 -55.04 -2.57
CA PRO A 157 -20.80 -55.72 -3.45
C PRO A 157 -20.71 -55.12 -4.90
N PRO A 158 -19.85 -55.65 -5.79
CA PRO A 158 -19.62 -55.16 -7.15
C PRO A 158 -20.33 -55.95 -8.26
N SER A 159 -20.67 -55.26 -9.36
CA SER A 159 -20.94 -55.81 -10.70
C SER A 159 -20.69 -54.66 -11.68
N GLY A 160 -20.10 -54.73 -12.86
CA GLY A 160 -19.79 -55.76 -13.85
C GLY A 160 -19.25 -54.99 -15.08
N LYS A 161 -18.46 -55.65 -15.91
CA LYS A 161 -17.51 -55.05 -16.88
C LYS A 161 -18.15 -54.83 -18.28
N PRO A 162 -17.39 -54.52 -19.36
CA PRO A 162 -17.26 -53.24 -20.09
C PRO A 162 -17.99 -53.19 -21.46
N ALA A 163 -18.16 -52.00 -22.08
CA ALA A 163 -18.30 -51.82 -23.55
C ALA A 163 -18.33 -50.32 -23.95
N THR A 164 -17.34 -49.82 -24.71
CA THR A 164 -17.39 -49.42 -26.15
C THR A 164 -17.90 -48.01 -26.44
N ASP A 165 -16.99 -47.17 -26.94
CA ASP A 165 -17.25 -46.00 -27.80
C ASP A 165 -18.07 -46.43 -29.04
N PRO A 166 -19.00 -45.58 -29.53
CA PRO A 166 -18.68 -44.86 -30.77
C PRO A 166 -19.23 -43.42 -30.86
N SER A 167 -18.31 -42.54 -31.26
CA SER A 167 -18.39 -41.55 -32.35
C SER A 167 -19.35 -40.36 -32.29
N VAL A 168 -18.73 -39.18 -32.30
CA VAL A 168 -18.89 -38.07 -33.25
C VAL A 168 -20.32 -37.57 -33.51
N GLY A 169 -20.69 -36.49 -32.83
CA GLY A 169 -21.69 -35.52 -33.26
C GLY A 169 -21.11 -34.11 -33.12
N GLY A 170 -20.73 -33.51 -34.25
CA GLY A 170 -20.14 -32.18 -34.29
C GLY A 170 -21.14 -31.11 -33.86
N THR A 171 -20.74 -30.30 -32.89
CA THR A 171 -21.27 -28.96 -32.69
C THR A 171 -20.30 -27.97 -33.32
N SER A 172 -20.83 -27.23 -34.29
CA SER A 172 -20.18 -26.07 -34.91
C SER A 172 -19.63 -25.12 -33.84
N PRO A 173 -18.46 -24.49 -34.05
CA PRO A 173 -17.90 -23.57 -33.08
C PRO A 173 -18.82 -22.37 -32.95
N SER A 174 -19.44 -22.19 -31.78
CA SER A 174 -19.97 -20.89 -31.41
C SER A 174 -18.77 -19.94 -31.35
N THR A 175 -18.77 -18.98 -32.25
CA THR A 175 -17.88 -17.81 -32.25
C THR A 175 -17.66 -17.33 -30.81
N GLY A 176 -16.45 -17.51 -30.31
CA GLY A 176 -16.09 -17.21 -28.93
C GLY A 176 -16.33 -15.74 -28.63
N SER A 177 -17.36 -15.46 -27.83
CA SER A 177 -17.34 -14.27 -26.99
C SER A 177 -16.14 -14.42 -26.06
N GLY A 178 -15.09 -13.62 -26.25
CA GLY A 178 -13.96 -13.60 -25.32
C GLY A 178 -14.46 -13.54 -23.89
N ALA A 179 -13.92 -14.37 -23.01
CA ALA A 179 -14.35 -14.42 -21.61
C ALA A 179 -14.15 -13.04 -20.97
N ASN A 180 -15.19 -12.53 -20.29
CA ASN A 180 -15.11 -11.25 -19.60
C ASN A 180 -14.52 -11.47 -18.19
N HIS A 181 -13.20 -11.37 -18.06
CA HIS A 181 -12.52 -11.56 -16.78
C HIS A 181 -12.65 -10.35 -15.83
N SER A 182 -13.27 -9.24 -16.26
CA SER A 182 -13.38 -8.02 -15.44
C SER A 182 -14.34 -8.15 -14.26
N ARG A 183 -15.25 -9.13 -14.32
CA ARG A 183 -16.19 -9.49 -13.23
C ARG A 183 -15.83 -10.79 -12.53
N GLU A 184 -14.73 -11.42 -12.92
CA GLU A 184 -14.26 -12.63 -12.27
C GLU A 184 -13.88 -12.35 -10.81
N THR A 185 -14.16 -13.33 -9.95
CA THR A 185 -13.86 -13.29 -8.52
C THR A 185 -12.89 -14.40 -8.19
N LEU A 186 -12.13 -14.24 -7.11
CA LEU A 186 -11.26 -15.32 -6.62
C LEU A 186 -12.12 -16.55 -6.28
N SER A 187 -11.71 -17.71 -6.78
CA SER A 187 -12.45 -18.96 -6.57
C SER A 187 -12.49 -19.34 -5.09
N ALA A 188 -13.60 -19.94 -4.66
CA ALA A 188 -13.72 -20.47 -3.31
C ALA A 188 -12.63 -21.54 -3.06
N GLY A 189 -11.91 -21.42 -1.94
CA GLY A 189 -10.81 -22.32 -1.59
C GLY A 189 -9.48 -22.02 -2.30
N HIS A 190 -9.37 -20.97 -3.11
CA HIS A 190 -8.09 -20.56 -3.70
C HIS A 190 -7.31 -19.65 -2.74
N GLY A 191 -6.70 -20.27 -1.74
CA GLY A 191 -5.78 -19.56 -0.86
C GLY A 191 -6.45 -18.79 0.28
N TRP A 192 -5.64 -18.06 1.03
CA TRP A 192 -6.07 -17.17 2.11
C TRP A 192 -6.96 -16.02 1.63
N GLY A 193 -6.82 -15.56 0.38
CA GLY A 193 -7.72 -14.54 -0.18
C GLY A 193 -9.19 -14.99 -0.22
N ALA A 194 -9.45 -16.29 -0.35
CA ALA A 194 -10.81 -16.85 -0.38
C ALA A 194 -11.48 -16.90 1.01
N GLN A 195 -10.74 -16.66 2.09
CA GLN A 195 -11.25 -16.61 3.46
C GLN A 195 -11.95 -15.28 3.75
N ASN A 196 -12.60 -15.16 4.91
CA ASN A 196 -13.21 -13.90 5.37
C ASN A 196 -14.21 -13.28 4.37
N GLY A 197 -15.00 -14.11 3.68
CA GLY A 197 -15.95 -13.66 2.66
C GLY A 197 -15.39 -13.57 1.23
N GLY A 198 -14.10 -13.87 1.04
CA GLY A 198 -13.46 -13.98 -0.27
C GLY A 198 -13.14 -12.66 -0.95
N VAL A 199 -12.57 -12.73 -2.16
CA VAL A 199 -12.28 -11.56 -3.01
C VAL A 199 -13.22 -11.56 -4.21
N THR A 200 -14.13 -10.60 -4.23
CA THR A 200 -15.07 -10.35 -5.32
C THR A 200 -14.82 -9.04 -6.08
N GLY A 201 -13.93 -8.19 -5.57
CA GLY A 201 -13.56 -6.91 -6.18
C GLY A 201 -14.78 -6.05 -6.50
N GLY A 202 -14.77 -5.50 -7.71
CA GLY A 202 -15.85 -4.73 -8.30
C GLY A 202 -16.86 -5.56 -9.09
N SER A 203 -16.91 -6.88 -8.96
CA SER A 203 -17.80 -7.75 -9.77
C SER A 203 -19.29 -7.34 -9.73
N LYS A 204 -19.72 -6.64 -8.68
CA LYS A 204 -21.08 -6.08 -8.50
C LYS A 204 -21.26 -4.64 -9.01
N ALA A 205 -20.26 -4.06 -9.67
CA ALA A 205 -20.36 -2.72 -10.26
C ALA A 205 -21.53 -2.65 -11.24
N ASP A 206 -22.38 -1.64 -11.11
CA ASP A 206 -23.38 -1.33 -12.13
C ASP A 206 -22.72 -0.78 -13.40
N ALA A 207 -23.51 -0.61 -14.47
CA ALA A 207 -22.99 -0.16 -15.76
C ALA A 207 -22.33 1.23 -15.73
N SER A 208 -22.72 2.11 -14.79
CA SER A 208 -22.12 3.45 -14.65
C SER A 208 -20.81 3.46 -13.87
N HIS A 209 -20.46 2.33 -13.24
CA HIS A 209 -19.23 2.13 -12.48
C HIS A 209 -18.26 1.14 -13.14
N VAL A 210 -18.39 0.95 -14.46
CA VAL A 210 -17.40 0.26 -15.30
C VAL A 210 -16.74 1.30 -16.19
N TYR A 211 -15.45 1.54 -15.96
CA TYR A 211 -14.69 2.60 -16.62
C TYR A 211 -13.59 2.02 -17.48
N THR A 212 -13.34 2.61 -18.64
CA THR A 212 -12.11 2.40 -19.41
C THR A 212 -11.24 3.62 -19.31
N VAL A 213 -9.97 3.44 -18.97
CA VAL A 213 -9.03 4.53 -18.69
C VAL A 213 -7.72 4.31 -19.45
N THR A 214 -7.15 5.38 -19.98
CA THR A 214 -5.91 5.38 -20.77
C THR A 214 -4.87 6.37 -20.24
N ASN A 215 -5.20 7.14 -19.20
CA ASN A 215 -4.30 8.11 -18.58
C ASN A 215 -4.60 8.29 -17.08
N ARG A 216 -3.73 9.04 -16.41
CA ARG A 216 -3.78 9.27 -14.98
C ARG A 216 -5.07 9.98 -14.55
N GLU A 217 -5.48 11.02 -15.26
CA GLU A 217 -6.68 11.81 -14.91
C GLU A 217 -7.93 10.96 -14.94
N GLN A 218 -8.11 10.15 -15.99
CA GLN A 218 -9.23 9.22 -16.12
C GLN A 218 -9.21 8.15 -15.02
N LEU A 219 -8.02 7.60 -14.70
CA LEU A 219 -7.86 6.64 -13.61
C LEU A 219 -8.28 7.23 -12.26
N VAL A 220 -7.76 8.41 -11.93
CA VAL A 220 -8.11 9.11 -10.68
C VAL A 220 -9.60 9.45 -10.63
N GLN A 221 -10.18 9.90 -11.76
CA GLN A 221 -11.59 10.22 -11.85
C GLN A 221 -12.47 8.98 -11.63
N ALA A 222 -12.16 7.87 -12.29
CA ALA A 222 -12.91 6.62 -12.21
C ALA A 222 -12.88 5.99 -10.80
N LEU A 223 -11.79 6.21 -10.05
CA LEU A 223 -11.65 5.72 -8.68
C LEU A 223 -12.46 6.54 -7.65
N GLY A 224 -12.86 7.77 -7.97
CA GLY A 224 -13.62 8.63 -7.04
C GLY A 224 -13.41 10.14 -7.18
N GLY A 225 -12.71 10.60 -8.23
CA GLY A 225 -12.59 12.03 -8.56
C GLY A 225 -11.36 12.73 -8.00
N SER A 226 -10.77 12.23 -6.91
CA SER A 226 -9.59 12.84 -6.29
C SER A 226 -8.73 11.79 -5.64
N ASN A 227 -7.44 11.76 -5.99
CA ASN A 227 -6.53 10.76 -5.44
C ASN A 227 -6.51 10.80 -3.90
N ALA A 228 -6.62 11.98 -3.29
CA ALA A 228 -6.63 12.13 -1.83
C ALA A 228 -7.82 11.44 -1.14
N THR A 229 -8.95 11.28 -1.82
CA THR A 229 -10.19 10.71 -1.25
C THR A 229 -10.58 9.37 -1.85
N ASN A 230 -9.95 8.94 -2.95
CA ASN A 230 -10.31 7.69 -3.63
C ASN A 230 -10.23 6.45 -2.73
N GLY A 231 -9.32 6.44 -1.75
CA GLY A 231 -9.17 5.33 -0.79
C GLY A 231 -10.41 5.05 0.07
N SER A 232 -11.35 6.00 0.21
CA SER A 232 -12.59 5.80 0.97
C SER A 232 -13.81 5.49 0.11
N ASN A 233 -13.71 5.56 -1.22
CA ASN A 233 -14.84 5.29 -2.11
C ASN A 233 -15.14 3.79 -2.20
N SER A 234 -16.17 3.37 -1.48
CA SER A 234 -16.59 1.97 -1.36
C SER A 234 -17.57 1.47 -2.43
N THR A 235 -17.98 2.34 -3.36
CA THR A 235 -18.88 1.97 -4.46
C THR A 235 -18.24 0.86 -5.31
N PRO A 236 -18.88 -0.31 -5.51
CA PRO A 236 -18.32 -1.36 -6.35
C PRO A 236 -17.99 -0.84 -7.75
N LYS A 237 -16.74 -1.00 -8.20
CA LYS A 237 -16.30 -0.42 -9.47
C LYS A 237 -15.28 -1.29 -10.21
N ILE A 238 -15.33 -1.25 -11.54
CA ILE A 238 -14.41 -1.95 -12.43
C ILE A 238 -13.65 -0.91 -13.25
N ILE A 239 -12.33 -0.99 -13.23
CA ILE A 239 -11.42 -0.11 -13.94
C ILE A 239 -10.66 -0.94 -14.98
N LEU A 240 -10.98 -0.72 -16.25
CA LEU A 240 -10.32 -1.32 -17.40
C LEU A 240 -9.17 -0.40 -17.83
N ILE A 241 -7.92 -0.81 -17.63
CA ILE A 241 -6.74 -0.04 -18.06
C ILE A 241 -6.39 -0.45 -19.49
N MET A 242 -6.38 0.50 -20.41
CA MET A 242 -6.02 0.27 -21.82
C MET A 242 -4.72 1.00 -22.16
N GLY A 243 -3.72 0.23 -22.58
CA GLY A 243 -2.35 0.73 -22.76
C GLY A 243 -1.63 1.04 -21.45
N ASN A 244 -0.45 1.65 -21.54
CA ASN A 244 0.35 2.00 -20.38
C ASN A 244 0.04 3.41 -19.87
N ILE A 245 -0.37 3.53 -18.61
CA ILE A 245 -0.51 4.81 -17.90
C ILE A 245 0.84 5.14 -17.26
N ASP A 246 1.55 6.10 -17.84
CA ASP A 246 2.88 6.53 -17.39
C ASP A 246 2.77 7.71 -16.41
N LEU A 247 2.93 7.42 -15.12
CA LEU A 247 2.90 8.39 -14.03
C LEU A 247 4.21 9.19 -13.90
N ASN A 248 5.25 8.84 -14.67
CA ASN A 248 6.45 9.68 -14.79
C ASN A 248 6.27 10.82 -15.78
N LYS A 249 5.08 11.02 -16.35
CA LYS A 249 4.79 12.10 -17.30
C LYS A 249 3.65 12.97 -16.83
N ASP A 250 3.74 14.25 -17.15
CA ASP A 250 2.62 15.16 -17.02
C ASP A 250 1.57 14.93 -18.12
N SER A 251 0.46 15.68 -18.05
CA SER A 251 -0.64 15.59 -19.02
C SER A 251 -0.27 16.00 -20.45
N ASN A 252 0.87 16.66 -20.65
CA ASN A 252 1.42 17.00 -21.97
C ASN A 252 2.44 15.96 -22.46
N GLY A 253 2.67 14.88 -21.69
CA GLY A 253 3.64 13.84 -22.00
C GLY A 253 5.09 14.22 -21.67
N LYS A 254 5.33 15.36 -21.00
CA LYS A 254 6.66 15.74 -20.55
C LYS A 254 7.04 14.88 -19.35
N GLU A 255 8.24 14.33 -19.37
CA GLU A 255 8.80 13.58 -18.24
C GLU A 255 8.94 14.46 -17.00
N LEU A 256 8.44 13.96 -15.87
CA LEU A 256 8.54 14.55 -14.55
C LEU A 256 9.91 14.21 -13.95
N THR A 257 10.53 15.21 -13.36
CA THR A 257 11.84 15.12 -12.72
C THR A 257 11.73 15.47 -11.25
N ARG A 258 12.80 15.23 -10.49
CA ARG A 258 12.91 15.70 -9.09
C ARG A 258 12.50 17.17 -8.90
N ARG A 259 12.72 18.05 -9.89
CA ARG A 259 12.41 19.50 -9.77
C ARG A 259 10.91 19.80 -9.85
N ASP A 260 10.11 18.88 -10.38
CA ASP A 260 8.67 19.05 -10.51
C ASP A 260 7.94 18.73 -9.20
N PHE A 261 8.64 18.16 -8.20
CA PHE A 261 8.12 17.86 -6.86
C PHE A 261 8.79 18.72 -5.79
N ALA A 262 8.00 19.39 -4.94
CA ALA A 262 8.53 20.20 -3.85
C ALA A 262 9.01 19.34 -2.65
N SER A 263 8.47 18.13 -2.50
CA SER A 263 8.81 17.19 -1.44
C SER A 263 8.53 15.73 -1.84
N GLU A 264 9.07 14.79 -1.06
CA GLU A 264 8.73 13.36 -1.13
C GLU A 264 7.21 13.15 -1.06
N LYS A 265 6.53 13.86 -0.14
CA LYS A 265 5.07 13.76 0.02
C LYS A 265 4.33 14.15 -1.26
N ASP A 266 4.79 15.17 -1.97
CA ASP A 266 4.16 15.61 -3.22
C ASP A 266 4.34 14.57 -4.32
N GLN A 267 5.52 13.94 -4.39
CA GLN A 267 5.75 12.80 -5.29
C GLN A 267 4.84 11.62 -4.92
N LEU A 268 4.77 11.22 -3.65
CA LEU A 268 3.92 10.11 -3.21
C LEU A 268 2.44 10.35 -3.52
N ASN A 269 1.95 11.58 -3.30
CA ASN A 269 0.57 11.95 -3.63
C ASN A 269 0.29 11.88 -5.15
N HIS A 270 1.32 12.01 -5.97
CA HIS A 270 1.24 11.92 -7.42
C HIS A 270 1.29 10.46 -7.90
N ASP A 271 2.31 9.72 -7.46
CA ASP A 271 2.72 8.42 -7.99
C ASP A 271 1.96 7.24 -7.36
N MET A 272 1.52 7.37 -6.10
CA MET A 272 0.74 6.34 -5.42
C MET A 272 -0.76 6.64 -5.55
N ILE A 273 -1.43 5.89 -6.41
CA ILE A 273 -2.86 6.04 -6.67
C ILE A 273 -3.66 5.29 -5.59
N ASN A 274 -4.45 6.02 -4.80
CA ASN A 274 -5.27 5.45 -3.74
C ASN A 274 -6.47 4.71 -4.32
N VAL A 275 -6.71 3.49 -3.84
CA VAL A 275 -7.78 2.60 -4.31
C VAL A 275 -8.67 2.18 -3.14
N GLY A 276 -9.93 2.63 -3.18
CA GLY A 276 -10.95 2.27 -2.19
C GLY A 276 -11.54 0.87 -2.40
N PRO A 277 -12.34 0.38 -1.42
CA PRO A 277 -12.79 -1.00 -1.39
C PRO A 277 -13.73 -1.37 -2.54
N ASN A 278 -13.93 -2.68 -2.74
CA ASN A 278 -14.81 -3.25 -3.76
C ASN A 278 -14.40 -2.83 -5.19
N THR A 279 -13.11 -2.88 -5.49
CA THR A 279 -12.57 -2.41 -6.76
C THR A 279 -11.89 -3.55 -7.51
N THR A 280 -12.20 -3.71 -8.79
CA THR A 280 -11.42 -4.52 -9.73
C THR A 280 -10.68 -3.58 -10.67
N ILE A 281 -9.35 -3.67 -10.70
CA ILE A 281 -8.50 -3.02 -11.71
C ILE A 281 -7.95 -4.14 -12.59
N ILE A 282 -8.18 -4.04 -13.90
CA ILE A 282 -7.74 -5.07 -14.83
C ILE A 282 -7.26 -4.47 -16.14
N GLY A 283 -6.14 -4.98 -16.65
CA GLY A 283 -5.62 -4.56 -17.95
C GLY A 283 -6.41 -5.14 -19.12
N VAL A 284 -6.58 -4.35 -20.18
CA VAL A 284 -7.18 -4.73 -21.47
C VAL A 284 -6.06 -5.05 -22.46
N GLY A 285 -6.13 -6.24 -23.06
CA GLY A 285 -5.09 -6.74 -23.97
C GLY A 285 -3.77 -7.02 -23.24
N LYS A 286 -2.68 -7.02 -24.01
CA LYS A 286 -1.32 -7.38 -23.53
C LYS A 286 -0.46 -6.19 -23.12
N ASP A 287 -0.82 -4.98 -23.57
CA ASP A 287 0.00 -3.77 -23.42
C ASP A 287 -0.48 -2.87 -22.26
N ALA A 288 -1.46 -3.34 -21.48
CA ALA A 288 -1.98 -2.62 -20.33
C ALA A 288 -0.97 -2.58 -19.17
N GLY A 289 -0.81 -1.41 -18.57
CA GLY A 289 0.16 -1.25 -17.51
C GLY A 289 0.14 0.09 -16.80
N ILE A 290 0.94 0.16 -15.73
CA ILE A 290 1.25 1.38 -14.99
C ILE A 290 2.78 1.48 -14.95
N SER A 291 3.31 2.66 -15.22
CA SER A 291 4.73 2.95 -15.07
C SER A 291 4.93 4.19 -14.19
N GLY A 292 6.02 4.26 -13.43
CA GLY A 292 6.35 5.46 -12.64
C GLY A 292 5.54 5.66 -11.37
N GLY A 293 4.62 4.75 -11.06
CA GLY A 293 3.83 4.80 -9.85
C GLY A 293 3.23 3.43 -9.56
N GLY A 294 2.24 3.40 -8.68
CA GLY A 294 1.58 2.17 -8.28
C GLY A 294 0.30 2.41 -7.51
N PHE A 295 -0.22 1.35 -6.91
CA PHE A 295 -1.49 1.40 -6.18
C PHE A 295 -1.26 1.37 -4.67
N ASN A 296 -1.84 2.35 -3.99
CA ASN A 296 -2.00 2.31 -2.54
C ASN A 296 -3.41 1.80 -2.21
N VAL A 297 -3.50 0.58 -1.71
CA VAL A 297 -4.75 -0.08 -1.29
C VAL A 297 -4.88 -0.12 0.24
N SER A 298 -4.18 0.76 0.95
CA SER A 298 -4.13 0.76 2.41
C SER A 298 -5.49 1.04 3.07
N ASN A 299 -5.77 0.34 4.16
CA ASN A 299 -7.04 0.38 4.91
C ASN A 299 -8.28 0.11 4.06
N SER A 300 -8.09 -0.61 2.95
CA SER A 300 -9.14 -0.99 2.01
C SER A 300 -9.51 -2.47 2.18
N HIS A 301 -10.50 -2.93 1.42
CA HIS A 301 -10.83 -4.35 1.38
C HIS A 301 -11.51 -4.78 0.08
N ASN A 302 -11.46 -6.08 -0.21
CA ASN A 302 -12.13 -6.68 -1.36
C ASN A 302 -11.64 -6.07 -2.68
N ILE A 303 -10.36 -6.27 -2.99
CA ILE A 303 -9.67 -5.66 -4.14
C ILE A 303 -9.12 -6.73 -5.08
N ILE A 304 -9.27 -6.51 -6.38
CA ILE A 304 -8.66 -7.32 -7.46
C ILE A 304 -7.76 -6.42 -8.31
N ILE A 305 -6.51 -6.82 -8.54
CA ILE A 305 -5.57 -6.17 -9.48
C ILE A 305 -5.02 -7.23 -10.42
N ARG A 306 -5.29 -7.11 -11.72
CA ARG A 306 -4.99 -8.17 -12.69
C ARG A 306 -4.52 -7.70 -14.06
N ASN A 307 -3.76 -8.54 -14.74
CA ASN A 307 -3.39 -8.34 -16.16
C ASN A 307 -2.64 -7.01 -16.45
N LEU A 308 -1.84 -6.51 -15.51
CA LEU A 308 -1.07 -5.28 -15.69
C LEU A 308 0.43 -5.57 -15.75
N THR A 309 1.12 -4.95 -16.70
CA THR A 309 2.57 -4.75 -16.58
C THR A 309 2.83 -3.51 -15.73
N MET A 310 3.43 -3.70 -14.56
CA MET A 310 3.82 -2.64 -13.64
C MET A 310 5.33 -2.46 -13.66
N SER A 311 5.79 -1.30 -14.14
CA SER A 311 7.19 -0.92 -14.03
C SER A 311 7.41 -0.25 -12.68
N SER A 312 8.31 -0.79 -11.86
CA SER A 312 8.57 -0.33 -10.49
C SER A 312 8.72 1.19 -10.45
N PRO A 313 8.02 1.88 -9.52
CA PRO A 313 8.19 3.31 -9.36
C PRO A 313 9.56 3.64 -8.78
N TYR A 314 9.98 4.89 -8.86
CA TYR A 314 11.23 5.35 -8.25
C TYR A 314 11.00 6.58 -7.37
N ASP A 315 11.82 6.71 -6.34
CA ASP A 315 11.75 7.80 -5.37
C ASP A 315 12.90 8.78 -5.61
N PHE A 316 12.58 10.06 -5.88
CA PHE A 316 13.57 11.13 -6.04
C PHE A 316 14.10 11.67 -4.70
N PHE A 317 13.45 11.32 -3.59
CA PHE A 317 13.73 11.82 -2.25
C PHE A 317 13.96 10.65 -1.28
N PRO A 318 14.82 9.67 -1.62
CA PRO A 318 14.96 8.48 -0.81
C PRO A 318 15.35 8.83 0.62
N GLY A 319 14.57 8.31 1.56
CA GLY A 319 14.88 8.33 2.99
C GLY A 319 16.03 7.39 3.33
N LYS A 320 16.16 7.08 4.62
CA LYS A 320 17.08 6.05 5.11
C LYS A 320 16.32 4.99 5.89
N ASP A 321 16.70 3.73 5.72
CA ASP A 321 16.23 2.65 6.57
C ASP A 321 16.84 2.72 7.98
N ALA A 322 16.45 1.81 8.87
CA ALA A 322 16.95 1.76 10.25
C ALA A 322 18.46 1.48 10.34
N GLN A 323 19.08 0.99 9.27
CA GLN A 323 20.52 0.75 9.16
C GLN A 323 21.25 1.92 8.47
N GLY A 324 20.53 2.98 8.09
CA GLY A 324 21.07 4.16 7.43
C GLY A 324 21.23 4.04 5.91
N ASN A 325 20.81 2.94 5.29
CA ASN A 325 20.88 2.76 3.84
C ASN A 325 19.75 3.54 3.16
N PRO A 326 19.96 4.06 1.94
CA PRO A 326 18.90 4.68 1.17
C PRO A 326 17.67 3.78 0.97
N HIS A 327 16.47 4.34 1.15
CA HIS A 327 15.21 3.62 1.10
C HIS A 327 14.12 4.46 0.41
N GLY A 328 13.52 3.96 -0.67
CA GLY A 328 12.39 4.60 -1.34
C GLY A 328 11.06 4.31 -0.63
N ARG A 329 10.07 5.17 -0.82
CA ARG A 329 8.71 5.04 -0.22
C ARG A 329 7.61 4.86 -1.27
N VAL A 330 7.97 4.35 -2.44
CA VAL A 330 7.07 4.03 -3.54
C VAL A 330 7.02 2.52 -3.75
N TYR A 331 5.90 2.03 -4.26
CA TYR A 331 5.62 0.59 -4.41
C TYR A 331 4.79 0.35 -5.66
N SER A 332 4.95 -0.81 -6.32
CA SER A 332 3.96 -1.18 -7.34
C SER A 332 2.58 -1.40 -6.68
N ILE A 333 2.55 -2.06 -5.53
CA ILE A 333 1.37 -2.20 -4.66
C ILE A 333 1.77 -2.02 -3.19
N GLU A 334 1.17 -1.05 -2.51
CA GLU A 334 1.24 -0.88 -1.05
C GLU A 334 -0.10 -1.25 -0.41
N ALA A 335 -0.07 -2.21 0.51
CA ALA A 335 -1.25 -2.75 1.18
C ALA A 335 -1.08 -2.79 2.70
N LYS A 336 -1.23 -1.62 3.35
CA LYS A 336 -1.21 -1.50 4.81
C LYS A 336 -2.60 -1.68 5.40
N GLY A 337 -2.77 -2.61 6.33
CA GLY A 337 -4.07 -2.87 6.97
C GLY A 337 -5.16 -3.42 6.04
N THR A 338 -4.87 -3.66 4.76
CA THR A 338 -5.81 -4.13 3.74
C THR A 338 -6.34 -5.52 4.04
N GLN A 339 -7.62 -5.78 3.78
CA GLN A 339 -8.24 -7.11 3.94
C GLN A 339 -8.72 -7.66 2.60
N ASN A 340 -8.53 -8.95 2.29
CA ASN A 340 -9.07 -9.57 1.07
C ASN A 340 -8.56 -8.90 -0.22
N LEU A 341 -7.35 -9.30 -0.64
CA LEU A 341 -6.66 -8.81 -1.84
C LEU A 341 -6.31 -9.97 -2.79
N TRP A 342 -6.62 -9.83 -4.07
CA TRP A 342 -6.18 -10.75 -5.12
C TRP A 342 -5.34 -10.01 -6.16
N VAL A 343 -4.08 -10.44 -6.31
CA VAL A 343 -3.14 -9.91 -7.30
C VAL A 343 -2.80 -11.03 -8.26
N ASP A 344 -3.26 -10.95 -9.50
CA ASP A 344 -3.22 -12.09 -10.41
C ASP A 344 -2.88 -11.76 -11.86
N HIS A 345 -2.03 -12.58 -12.49
CA HIS A 345 -1.60 -12.37 -13.87
C HIS A 345 -0.99 -10.98 -14.14
N ASN A 346 -0.24 -10.43 -13.19
CA ASN A 346 0.49 -9.18 -13.40
C ASN A 346 1.95 -9.46 -13.71
N THR A 347 2.63 -8.53 -14.38
CA THR A 347 4.08 -8.55 -14.56
C THR A 347 4.70 -7.35 -13.87
N PHE A 348 5.50 -7.58 -12.84
CA PHE A 348 6.27 -6.57 -12.12
C PHE A 348 7.72 -6.60 -12.61
N LYS A 349 8.27 -5.45 -12.97
CA LYS A 349 9.66 -5.35 -13.44
C LYS A 349 10.24 -3.97 -13.16
N ASP A 350 11.56 -3.85 -13.14
CA ASP A 350 12.18 -2.52 -13.11
C ASP A 350 12.05 -1.78 -14.44
N GLY A 351 11.81 -0.48 -14.34
CA GLY A 351 11.98 0.48 -15.42
C GLY A 351 13.33 1.18 -15.36
N ALA A 352 13.55 2.15 -16.26
CA ALA A 352 14.68 3.05 -16.13
C ALA A 352 14.54 3.89 -14.85
N THR A 353 15.56 3.86 -13.99
CA THR A 353 15.60 4.67 -12.77
C THR A 353 16.53 5.87 -12.98
N PRO A 354 16.05 7.12 -12.84
CA PRO A 354 16.88 8.30 -12.97
C PRO A 354 18.04 8.33 -11.98
N SER A 355 19.14 9.00 -12.36
CA SER A 355 20.31 9.16 -11.48
C SER A 355 19.92 9.83 -10.16
N GLY A 356 20.33 9.23 -9.04
CA GLY A 356 20.03 9.71 -7.69
C GLY A 356 18.64 9.32 -7.15
N ALA A 357 17.77 8.77 -8.00
CA ALA A 357 16.54 8.13 -7.56
C ALA A 357 16.79 6.66 -7.21
N ILE A 358 15.87 6.05 -6.48
CA ILE A 358 15.93 4.63 -6.10
C ILE A 358 14.61 3.97 -6.43
N SER A 359 14.66 2.79 -7.06
CA SER A 359 13.45 1.99 -7.31
C SER A 359 12.79 1.59 -5.99
N GLY A 360 11.46 1.72 -5.96
CA GLY A 360 10.60 1.19 -4.92
C GLY A 360 10.48 -0.32 -4.97
N ASP A 361 9.86 -0.90 -3.93
CA ASP A 361 9.62 -2.34 -3.79
C ASP A 361 8.39 -2.75 -4.66
N GLN A 362 8.23 -4.05 -4.96
CA GLN A 362 7.09 -4.50 -5.78
C GLN A 362 5.79 -4.56 -4.97
N ILE A 363 5.70 -5.44 -3.96
CA ILE A 363 4.50 -5.59 -3.12
C ILE A 363 4.87 -5.53 -1.64
N ASP A 364 4.28 -4.57 -0.92
CA ASP A 364 4.36 -4.47 0.54
C ASP A 364 2.98 -4.75 1.17
N PHE A 365 2.87 -5.86 1.90
CA PHE A 365 1.67 -6.28 2.62
C PHE A 365 1.91 -6.25 4.14
N THR A 366 1.45 -5.20 4.80
CA THR A 366 1.98 -4.80 6.12
C THR A 366 0.91 -4.24 7.07
N ASP A 367 1.31 -3.94 8.30
CA ASP A 367 0.54 -3.17 9.28
C ASP A 367 -0.89 -3.70 9.50
N GLY A 368 -1.00 -5.00 9.78
CA GLY A 368 -2.26 -5.69 10.05
C GLY A 368 -3.07 -6.09 8.82
N ALA A 369 -2.49 -5.98 7.62
CA ALA A 369 -3.13 -6.52 6.42
C ALA A 369 -3.38 -8.03 6.55
N ASN A 370 -4.42 -8.54 5.89
CA ASN A 370 -4.79 -9.95 6.00
C ASN A 370 -5.57 -10.48 4.78
N TYR A 371 -5.51 -11.80 4.59
CA TYR A 371 -6.24 -12.53 3.54
C TYR A 371 -5.87 -12.07 2.14
N ALA A 372 -4.74 -12.54 1.62
CA ALA A 372 -4.32 -12.25 0.25
C ALA A 372 -3.98 -13.53 -0.53
N THR A 373 -4.20 -13.48 -1.85
CA THR A 373 -3.71 -14.47 -2.81
C THR A 373 -2.94 -13.74 -3.91
N PHE A 374 -1.69 -14.10 -4.13
CA PHE A 374 -0.85 -13.60 -5.22
C PHE A 374 -0.57 -14.76 -6.17
N SER A 375 -1.28 -14.79 -7.30
CA SER A 375 -1.30 -15.95 -8.20
C SER A 375 -0.87 -15.61 -9.63
N TYR A 376 -0.15 -16.50 -10.30
CA TYR A 376 0.19 -16.36 -11.73
C TYR A 376 0.86 -15.02 -12.11
N ASN A 377 1.59 -14.37 -11.20
CA ASN A 377 2.32 -13.14 -11.52
C ASN A 377 3.74 -13.44 -12.00
N GLN A 378 4.34 -12.51 -12.73
CA GLN A 378 5.78 -12.49 -13.00
C GLN A 378 6.42 -11.36 -12.21
N PHE A 379 7.44 -11.69 -11.42
CA PHE A 379 8.31 -10.74 -10.75
C PHE A 379 9.69 -10.85 -11.39
N LEU A 380 10.14 -9.78 -12.05
CA LEU A 380 11.30 -9.80 -12.92
C LEU A 380 12.33 -8.74 -12.52
N SER A 381 13.60 -9.13 -12.47
CA SER A 381 14.76 -8.23 -12.44
C SER A 381 14.64 -7.04 -11.49
N HIS A 382 14.37 -7.31 -10.20
CA HIS A 382 14.19 -6.28 -9.18
C HIS A 382 14.97 -6.60 -7.88
N ASN A 383 15.13 -5.63 -6.98
CA ASN A 383 15.79 -5.85 -5.70
C ASN A 383 14.86 -6.52 -4.68
N LYS A 384 13.75 -5.88 -4.28
CA LYS A 384 12.92 -6.31 -3.16
C LYS A 384 11.50 -6.59 -3.65
N SER A 385 11.16 -7.87 -3.81
CA SER A 385 9.87 -8.26 -4.38
C SER A 385 8.70 -8.07 -3.40
N ILE A 386 8.52 -9.02 -2.48
CA ILE A 386 7.33 -9.13 -1.62
C ILE A 386 7.74 -9.07 -0.15
N LEU A 387 7.35 -7.99 0.54
CA LEU A 387 7.46 -7.89 2.00
C LEU A 387 6.12 -8.18 2.67
N ILE A 388 6.13 -9.12 3.61
CA ILE A 388 5.00 -9.46 4.47
C ILE A 388 5.38 -9.15 5.92
N GLY A 389 4.79 -8.09 6.47
CA GLY A 389 5.10 -7.56 7.81
C GLY A 389 6.34 -6.64 7.82
N SER A 390 6.14 -5.38 8.20
CA SER A 390 7.12 -4.29 8.05
C SER A 390 8.22 -4.31 9.12
N SER A 391 7.90 -4.69 10.36
CA SER A 391 8.76 -4.50 11.53
C SER A 391 8.69 -5.66 12.51
N ASP A 392 9.82 -6.00 13.12
CA ASP A 392 9.90 -7.01 14.19
C ASP A 392 9.14 -6.54 15.45
N GLY A 393 8.97 -5.23 15.63
CA GLY A 393 8.25 -4.63 16.76
C GLY A 393 6.74 -4.52 16.55
N MET A 394 6.23 -4.82 15.34
CA MET A 394 4.82 -4.69 15.01
C MET A 394 4.01 -5.90 15.47
N THR A 395 4.00 -6.17 16.77
CA THR A 395 3.38 -7.38 17.34
C THR A 395 1.87 -7.49 17.12
N SER A 396 1.21 -6.39 16.71
CA SER A 396 -0.20 -6.40 16.31
C SER A 396 -0.48 -7.14 14.99
N ASP A 397 0.58 -7.55 14.26
CA ASP A 397 0.51 -8.41 13.08
C ASP A 397 0.31 -9.89 13.44
N LYS A 398 0.51 -10.29 14.70
CA LYS A 398 0.28 -11.68 15.16
C LYS A 398 -1.16 -12.12 14.87
N GLY A 399 -1.31 -13.27 14.21
CA GLY A 399 -2.59 -13.82 13.79
C GLY A 399 -3.17 -13.21 12.50
N LYS A 400 -2.46 -12.28 11.86
CA LYS A 400 -2.81 -11.67 10.56
C LYS A 400 -1.76 -12.04 9.52
N LEU A 401 -1.63 -11.24 8.46
CA LEU A 401 -0.68 -11.44 7.37
C LEU A 401 -0.79 -12.84 6.76
N ASN A 402 -2.02 -13.34 6.64
CA ASN A 402 -2.31 -14.63 6.02
C ASN A 402 -2.33 -14.46 4.49
N VAL A 403 -1.37 -15.10 3.80
CA VAL A 403 -1.12 -14.90 2.37
C VAL A 403 -0.86 -16.23 1.67
N THR A 404 -1.43 -16.41 0.48
CA THR A 404 -1.09 -17.50 -0.44
C THR A 404 -0.34 -16.91 -1.64
N ILE A 405 0.76 -17.54 -2.04
CA ILE A 405 1.60 -17.15 -3.18
C ILE A 405 1.78 -18.38 -4.07
N ASP A 406 1.11 -18.41 -5.23
CA ASP A 406 1.10 -19.60 -6.08
C ASP A 406 1.25 -19.34 -7.58
N HIS A 407 1.88 -20.28 -8.30
CA HIS A 407 2.06 -20.21 -9.75
C HIS A 407 2.76 -18.95 -10.26
N ASN A 408 3.54 -18.26 -9.41
CA ASN A 408 4.28 -17.07 -9.83
C ASN A 408 5.65 -17.45 -10.40
N LEU A 409 6.13 -16.64 -11.33
CA LEU A 409 7.53 -16.62 -11.77
C LEU A 409 8.29 -15.56 -10.98
N PHE A 410 9.37 -15.95 -10.32
CA PHE A 410 10.39 -15.05 -9.78
C PHE A 410 11.65 -15.23 -10.61
N SER A 411 12.12 -14.19 -11.30
CA SER A 411 13.27 -14.31 -12.20
C SER A 411 14.23 -13.13 -12.11
N GLY A 412 15.47 -13.41 -11.70
CA GLY A 412 16.52 -12.40 -11.61
C GLY A 412 16.33 -11.43 -10.43
N LEU A 413 15.71 -11.89 -9.34
CA LEU A 413 15.39 -11.08 -8.16
C LEU A 413 16.56 -11.09 -7.18
N SER A 414 16.78 -9.97 -6.48
CA SER A 414 17.80 -9.95 -5.40
C SER A 414 17.28 -10.64 -4.15
N GLN A 415 16.06 -10.34 -3.72
CA GLN A 415 15.50 -10.82 -2.45
C GLN A 415 14.00 -10.61 -2.26
N ARG A 416 13.49 -11.29 -1.21
CA ARG A 416 12.13 -11.18 -0.65
C ARG A 416 11.08 -11.83 -1.54
N ASP A 417 11.22 -13.11 -1.80
CA ASP A 417 10.33 -13.89 -2.66
C ASP A 417 9.59 -15.02 -1.89
N PRO A 418 8.91 -14.79 -0.74
CA PRO A 418 8.73 -13.55 0.00
C PRO A 418 9.70 -13.38 1.18
N ARG A 419 9.68 -12.21 1.83
CA ARG A 419 10.19 -12.04 3.20
C ARG A 419 9.05 -11.82 4.20
N VAL A 420 9.00 -12.64 5.25
CA VAL A 420 7.84 -12.77 6.14
C VAL A 420 8.19 -12.48 7.59
N ARG A 421 7.26 -11.84 8.31
CA ARG A 421 7.17 -11.76 9.77
C ARG A 421 5.76 -12.07 10.22
N PHE A 422 5.61 -12.77 11.35
CA PHE A 422 4.34 -13.12 12.02
C PHE A 422 3.31 -13.95 11.22
N GLY A 423 3.18 -13.70 9.92
CA GLY A 423 2.10 -14.22 9.08
C GLY A 423 2.18 -15.71 8.81
N ASN A 424 1.02 -16.30 8.53
CA ASN A 424 0.91 -17.64 7.98
C ASN A 424 0.92 -17.54 6.44
N VAL A 425 2.01 -17.95 5.82
CA VAL A 425 2.22 -17.78 4.38
C VAL A 425 2.38 -19.14 3.71
N GLU A 426 1.53 -19.42 2.73
CA GLU A 426 1.65 -20.57 1.85
C GLU A 426 2.31 -20.14 0.54
N VAL A 427 3.37 -20.84 0.15
CA VAL A 427 4.13 -20.59 -1.06
C VAL A 427 4.18 -21.88 -1.85
N ALA A 428 3.41 -22.00 -2.94
CA ALA A 428 3.32 -23.27 -3.65
C ALA A 428 3.35 -23.15 -5.17
N ASN A 429 3.90 -24.16 -5.84
CA ASN A 429 3.95 -24.22 -7.31
C ASN A 429 4.52 -22.96 -7.98
N ASN A 430 5.43 -22.24 -7.33
CA ASN A 430 6.14 -21.12 -7.94
C ASN A 430 7.42 -21.61 -8.64
N LEU A 431 7.83 -20.88 -9.68
CA LEU A 431 9.10 -21.06 -10.36
C LEU A 431 10.06 -19.93 -9.98
N TYR A 432 11.26 -20.29 -9.52
CA TYR A 432 12.35 -19.37 -9.22
C TYR A 432 13.48 -19.58 -10.24
N GLN A 433 13.87 -18.54 -10.96
CA GLN A 433 14.93 -18.56 -11.98
C GLN A 433 16.00 -17.54 -11.64
N ASP A 434 17.08 -17.99 -10.99
CA ASP A 434 18.11 -17.10 -10.45
C ASP A 434 19.53 -17.53 -10.82
N SER A 435 20.43 -16.56 -10.93
CA SER A 435 21.85 -16.79 -11.18
C SER A 435 22.74 -15.91 -10.32
N SER A 436 23.88 -16.45 -9.89
CA SER A 436 24.88 -15.68 -9.13
C SER A 436 25.52 -14.54 -9.93
N THR A 437 25.35 -14.52 -11.26
CA THR A 437 25.85 -13.47 -12.16
C THR A 437 24.74 -12.57 -12.72
N GLN A 438 23.53 -12.64 -12.20
CA GLN A 438 22.44 -11.76 -12.63
C GLN A 438 22.69 -10.29 -12.23
N SER A 439 22.04 -9.34 -12.90
CA SER A 439 22.24 -7.90 -12.67
C SER A 439 21.95 -7.48 -11.23
N ASN A 440 20.82 -7.93 -10.69
CA ASN A 440 20.46 -7.75 -9.30
C ASN A 440 21.07 -8.85 -8.46
N ARG A 441 22.16 -8.55 -7.75
CA ARG A 441 22.90 -9.55 -6.96
C ARG A 441 21.96 -10.39 -6.09
N PHE A 442 21.90 -11.70 -6.35
CA PHE A 442 21.09 -12.63 -5.57
C PHE A 442 21.49 -12.61 -4.08
N GLN A 443 20.49 -12.65 -3.19
CA GLN A 443 20.70 -12.80 -1.75
C GLN A 443 19.96 -14.01 -1.17
N TYR A 444 18.66 -14.15 -1.44
CA TYR A 444 17.80 -15.26 -0.97
C TYR A 444 16.42 -15.15 -1.62
N ASN A 445 15.70 -16.25 -1.78
CA ASN A 445 14.27 -16.19 -2.10
C ASN A 445 13.45 -16.04 -0.82
N PHE A 446 13.52 -17.02 0.10
CA PHE A 446 12.72 -17.03 1.32
C PHE A 446 13.40 -16.32 2.49
N GLY A 447 12.80 -15.22 2.93
CA GLY A 447 13.22 -14.49 4.13
C GLY A 447 12.38 -14.86 5.34
N ILE A 448 12.91 -15.67 6.25
CA ILE A 448 12.19 -16.17 7.44
C ILE A 448 12.48 -15.27 8.63
N GLY A 449 11.58 -14.33 8.93
CA GLY A 449 11.69 -13.38 10.03
C GLY A 449 11.03 -13.82 11.33
N VAL A 450 10.91 -12.87 12.27
CA VAL A 450 10.33 -13.11 13.60
C VAL A 450 8.92 -13.69 13.49
N ASP A 451 8.71 -14.80 14.19
CA ASP A 451 7.43 -15.52 14.33
C ASP A 451 6.72 -15.79 12.99
N ALA A 452 7.44 -15.76 11.86
CA ALA A 452 6.88 -16.13 10.56
C ALA A 452 6.45 -17.60 10.58
N ASN A 453 5.39 -17.95 9.85
CA ASN A 453 4.99 -19.34 9.68
C ASN A 453 4.81 -19.63 8.18
N VAL A 454 5.89 -20.08 7.53
CA VAL A 454 5.92 -20.31 6.08
C VAL A 454 5.78 -21.81 5.78
N THR A 455 4.84 -22.14 4.90
CA THR A 455 4.71 -23.47 4.31
C THR A 455 5.03 -23.38 2.82
N SER A 456 6.07 -24.09 2.39
CA SER A 456 6.52 -24.18 1.00
C SER A 456 6.15 -25.55 0.42
N GLN A 457 5.47 -25.58 -0.72
CA GLN A 457 4.99 -26.82 -1.33
C GLN A 457 5.23 -26.85 -2.84
N ASN A 458 5.91 -27.89 -3.32
CA ASN A 458 6.08 -28.15 -4.75
C ASN A 458 6.61 -26.95 -5.55
N ASN A 459 7.58 -26.21 -5.02
CA ASN A 459 8.22 -25.11 -5.75
C ASN A 459 9.38 -25.63 -6.62
N ALA A 460 9.56 -25.05 -7.80
CA ALA A 460 10.68 -25.35 -8.69
C ALA A 460 11.71 -24.22 -8.66
N PHE A 461 12.96 -24.56 -8.36
CA PHE A 461 14.09 -23.63 -8.37
C PHE A 461 15.05 -24.03 -9.48
N GLU A 462 15.21 -23.15 -10.47
CA GLU A 462 16.16 -23.28 -11.57
C GLU A 462 17.30 -22.28 -11.33
N THR A 463 18.42 -22.78 -10.83
CA THR A 463 19.51 -21.92 -10.36
C THR A 463 20.83 -22.18 -11.05
N ASN A 464 21.58 -21.12 -11.32
CA ASN A 464 22.94 -21.20 -11.83
C ASN A 464 23.95 -20.51 -10.90
N GLY A 465 24.83 -21.30 -10.28
CA GLY A 465 25.86 -20.80 -9.36
C GLY A 465 25.34 -20.34 -8.00
N ILE A 466 24.12 -20.73 -7.62
CA ILE A 466 23.50 -20.50 -6.31
C ILE A 466 23.25 -21.85 -5.66
N SER A 467 23.69 -22.03 -4.42
CA SER A 467 23.47 -23.27 -3.66
C SER A 467 22.13 -23.28 -2.93
N GLU A 468 21.64 -24.46 -2.59
CA GLU A 468 20.39 -24.66 -1.84
C GLU A 468 20.37 -23.89 -0.51
N GLN A 469 21.52 -23.78 0.16
CA GLN A 469 21.68 -23.06 1.43
C GLN A 469 21.48 -21.54 1.29
N GLN A 470 21.58 -21.00 0.08
CA GLN A 470 21.39 -19.58 -0.19
C GLN A 470 19.94 -19.22 -0.47
N LEU A 471 19.07 -20.19 -0.77
CA LEU A 471 17.67 -19.96 -1.11
C LEU A 471 16.85 -19.43 0.08
N VAL A 472 17.29 -19.77 1.30
CA VAL A 472 16.62 -19.39 2.55
C VAL A 472 17.55 -18.54 3.42
N LYS A 473 17.08 -17.36 3.81
CA LYS A 473 17.74 -16.51 4.81
C LYS A 473 16.89 -16.37 6.06
N ARG A 474 17.48 -16.66 7.22
CA ARG A 474 16.84 -16.48 8.52
C ARG A 474 17.17 -15.14 9.16
N PHE A 475 16.17 -14.50 9.72
CA PHE A 475 16.28 -13.27 10.50
C PHE A 475 15.75 -13.56 11.91
N GLY A 476 16.63 -14.07 12.77
CA GLY A 476 16.29 -14.53 14.12
C GLY A 476 15.97 -16.02 14.20
N SER A 477 15.52 -16.46 15.38
CA SER A 477 15.34 -17.88 15.71
C SER A 477 13.90 -18.37 15.71
N SER A 478 12.90 -17.48 15.83
CA SER A 478 11.51 -17.90 16.07
C SER A 478 10.68 -18.20 14.82
N GLY A 479 11.11 -17.78 13.63
CA GLY A 479 10.36 -18.05 12.41
C GLY A 479 10.39 -19.52 11.98
N HIS A 480 9.32 -19.99 11.37
CA HIS A 480 9.12 -21.36 10.93
C HIS A 480 9.12 -21.45 9.41
N LEU A 481 9.79 -22.48 8.88
CA LEU A 481 9.69 -22.88 7.49
C LEU A 481 9.57 -24.40 7.42
N THR A 482 8.46 -24.87 6.85
CA THR A 482 8.26 -26.26 6.46
C THR A 482 8.18 -26.32 4.95
N ASP A 483 9.03 -27.14 4.32
CA ASP A 483 9.09 -27.34 2.88
C ASP A 483 8.79 -28.81 2.52
N THR A 484 8.04 -29.04 1.46
CA THR A 484 7.73 -30.38 0.95
C THR A 484 7.60 -30.37 -0.56
N GLY A 485 8.27 -31.32 -1.23
CA GLY A 485 8.11 -31.55 -2.66
C GLY A 485 8.86 -30.57 -3.57
N SER A 486 9.62 -29.61 -3.03
CA SER A 486 10.40 -28.67 -3.85
C SER A 486 11.55 -29.35 -4.60
N LEU A 487 11.86 -28.83 -5.79
CA LEU A 487 12.97 -29.29 -6.62
C LEU A 487 13.96 -28.14 -6.87
N VAL A 488 15.26 -28.41 -6.75
CA VAL A 488 16.33 -27.51 -7.21
C VAL A 488 17.03 -28.17 -8.39
N ASN A 489 16.96 -27.54 -9.56
CA ASN A 489 17.49 -28.06 -10.83
C ASN A 489 17.02 -29.51 -11.09
N GLY A 490 15.73 -29.76 -10.86
CA GLY A 490 15.09 -31.07 -11.03
C GLY A 490 15.37 -32.10 -9.93
N LYS A 491 16.16 -31.76 -8.89
CA LYS A 491 16.49 -32.67 -7.79
C LYS A 491 15.66 -32.34 -6.54
N PRO A 492 15.10 -33.34 -5.83
CA PRO A 492 14.43 -33.11 -4.57
C PRO A 492 15.32 -32.41 -3.55
N VAL A 493 14.78 -31.38 -2.91
CA VAL A 493 15.40 -30.68 -1.78
C VAL A 493 14.45 -30.70 -0.59
N ASN A 494 14.98 -30.39 0.59
CA ASN A 494 14.17 -30.02 1.74
C ASN A 494 14.71 -28.70 2.30
N LEU A 495 13.97 -27.62 2.06
CA LEU A 495 14.31 -26.28 2.54
C LEU A 495 13.82 -26.00 3.96
N SER A 496 13.21 -26.98 4.64
CA SER A 496 12.72 -26.84 6.01
C SER A 496 13.84 -26.38 6.93
N SER A 497 13.50 -25.53 7.89
CA SER A 497 14.46 -25.11 8.92
C SER A 497 13.81 -25.11 10.29
N SER A 498 14.55 -25.55 11.30
CA SER A 498 14.06 -25.58 12.68
C SER A 498 13.91 -24.15 13.23
N PRO A 499 12.81 -23.84 13.94
CA PRO A 499 11.66 -24.71 14.20
C PRO A 499 10.78 -24.89 12.96
N THR A 500 10.23 -26.09 12.73
CA THR A 500 9.24 -26.32 11.66
C THR A 500 7.84 -25.86 12.11
N GLY A 501 6.98 -25.50 11.15
CA GLY A 501 5.61 -25.03 11.39
C GLY A 501 4.56 -26.13 11.24
N SER A 502 3.30 -25.83 11.56
CA SER A 502 2.17 -26.78 11.54
C SER A 502 1.55 -27.07 10.16
N GLY A 503 2.19 -26.64 9.06
CA GLY A 503 1.67 -26.78 7.69
C GLY A 503 0.77 -25.61 7.27
N PRO A 504 0.10 -25.70 6.09
CA PRO A 504 -0.45 -24.53 5.38
C PRO A 504 -1.65 -23.86 6.07
N GLY A 505 -2.15 -24.42 7.18
CA GLY A 505 -3.30 -23.88 7.91
C GLY A 505 -4.59 -23.96 7.09
N ALA A 506 -5.56 -23.09 7.39
CA ALA A 506 -6.87 -23.05 6.73
C ALA A 506 -6.87 -22.43 5.32
N GLY A 507 -5.74 -21.90 4.86
CA GLY A 507 -5.61 -21.24 3.55
C GLY A 507 -5.14 -22.14 2.41
N GLY A 508 -5.03 -23.45 2.62
CA GLY A 508 -4.48 -24.41 1.67
C GLY A 508 -5.00 -24.28 0.24
N ILE A 509 -4.11 -24.31 -0.75
CA ILE A 509 -4.48 -24.38 -2.16
C ILE A 509 -5.11 -25.77 -2.43
N GLY A 510 -6.29 -25.79 -3.04
CA GLY A 510 -7.05 -27.03 -3.25
C GLY A 510 -6.40 -28.05 -4.19
N HIS A 511 -5.42 -27.62 -5.00
CA HIS A 511 -4.66 -28.47 -5.92
C HIS A 511 -3.19 -28.07 -5.93
N LEU A 512 -2.29 -29.06 -5.85
CA LEU A 512 -0.86 -28.86 -6.02
C LEU A 512 -0.40 -29.61 -7.27
N ASP A 513 0.22 -28.88 -8.20
CA ASP A 513 0.79 -29.48 -9.40
C ASP A 513 2.01 -30.34 -9.05
N PRO A 514 2.31 -31.39 -9.84
CA PRO A 514 3.59 -32.08 -9.78
C PRO A 514 4.76 -31.10 -9.99
N THR A 515 5.73 -31.07 -9.08
CA THR A 515 6.81 -30.08 -9.10
C THR A 515 7.62 -30.05 -10.40
N ASN A 516 7.73 -31.18 -11.10
CA ASN A 516 8.42 -31.27 -12.40
C ASN A 516 7.64 -30.64 -13.57
N GLN A 517 6.35 -30.28 -13.38
CA GLN A 517 5.52 -29.58 -14.36
C GLN A 517 5.38 -28.08 -14.04
N VAL A 518 5.67 -27.68 -12.82
CA VAL A 518 5.55 -26.29 -12.35
C VAL A 518 6.26 -25.32 -13.29
N ALA A 519 7.49 -25.63 -13.72
CA ALA A 519 8.23 -24.73 -14.60
C ALA A 519 7.50 -24.49 -15.93
N SER A 520 6.98 -25.54 -16.55
CA SER A 520 6.21 -25.41 -17.80
C SER A 520 4.90 -24.65 -17.64
N ILE A 521 4.16 -24.90 -16.54
CA ILE A 521 2.88 -24.26 -16.25
C ILE A 521 3.08 -22.77 -15.98
N VAL A 522 4.02 -22.43 -15.10
CA VAL A 522 4.30 -21.04 -14.75
C VAL A 522 4.80 -20.25 -15.96
N LEU A 523 5.66 -20.83 -16.82
CA LEU A 523 6.14 -20.14 -18.01
C LEU A 523 5.06 -19.94 -19.09
N SER A 524 4.04 -20.80 -19.16
CA SER A 524 2.92 -20.63 -20.09
C SER A 524 1.91 -19.60 -19.59
N ASP A 525 1.64 -19.59 -18.29
CA ASP A 525 0.43 -18.95 -17.76
C ASP A 525 0.72 -17.70 -16.94
N ALA A 526 1.88 -17.58 -16.29
CA ALA A 526 2.15 -16.41 -15.45
C ALA A 526 2.39 -15.13 -16.25
N GLY A 527 1.91 -14.01 -15.71
CA GLY A 527 2.19 -12.65 -16.17
C GLY A 527 1.03 -11.96 -16.90
N ALA A 528 1.23 -10.68 -17.18
CA ALA A 528 0.30 -9.88 -17.96
C ALA A 528 0.23 -10.36 -19.43
N GLY A 529 -0.92 -10.17 -20.06
CA GLY A 529 -1.22 -10.59 -21.43
C GLY A 529 -1.54 -12.07 -21.58
N ARG A 530 -1.72 -12.80 -20.48
CA ARG A 530 -2.02 -14.25 -20.47
C ARG A 530 -3.51 -14.57 -20.32
N ILE A 531 -4.27 -13.62 -19.79
CA ILE A 531 -5.73 -13.68 -19.76
C ILE A 531 -6.29 -12.65 -20.76
N GLY A 532 -7.14 -13.10 -21.69
CA GLY A 532 -7.72 -12.23 -22.71
C GLY A 532 -8.88 -11.41 -22.15
N GLN A 533 -8.98 -10.13 -22.45
CA GLN A 533 -10.14 -9.31 -22.10
C GLN A 533 -10.80 -8.79 -23.37
N GLY A 534 -11.76 -9.55 -23.90
CA GLY A 534 -12.58 -9.18 -25.06
C GLY A 534 -11.83 -8.45 -26.17
N GLU A 535 -11.09 -9.18 -27.01
CA GLU A 535 -10.52 -8.64 -28.26
C GLU A 535 -11.59 -8.42 -29.34
#